data_AF-A0A0N0D424-F1
#
_entry.id   AF-A0A0N0D424-F1
#
_cell.length_a   1.000
_cell.length_b   1.000
_cell.length_c   1.000
_cell.angle_alpha   90.00
_cell.angle_beta   90.00
_cell.angle_gamma   90.00
#
_symmetry.space_group_name_H-M   'P 1'
#
loop_
_entity.id
_entity.type
_entity.pdbx_description
1 polymer ?
#
loop_
_entity_poly.entity_id
_entity_poly.type
_entity_poly.pdbx_seq_one_letter_code
_entity_poly.pdbx_strand_id
1 'polypeptide(L)'
;MNWNINIETLHKCLSDISFRNIEGEELGTDNGFSEWLNRTQTIRNSNNTIFLVGNGASASMASHMAADVAKNGRIRTQVFTDLSLITA
;
A
#
# COMPACT_ATOMS: atom_id res chain seq x y z
N MET A 1 30.49 -4.46 -0.45
CA MET A 1 29.20 -3.87 -0.04
C MET A 1 29.47 -2.91 1.11
N ASN A 2 29.28 -1.60 0.95
CA ASN A 2 29.53 -0.64 2.03
C ASN A 2 28.23 -0.45 2.83
N TRP A 3 28.24 -0.88 4.09
CA TRP A 3 27.07 -0.83 4.98
C TRP A 3 26.48 0.58 5.09
N ASN A 4 27.32 1.62 5.21
CA ASN A 4 26.87 3.00 5.37
C ASN A 4 26.08 3.50 4.15
N ILE A 5 26.53 3.13 2.94
CA ILE A 5 25.84 3.49 1.69
C ILE A 5 24.44 2.86 1.66
N ASN A 6 24.29 1.60 2.09
CA ASN A 6 22.99 0.95 2.13
C ASN A 6 22.02 1.65 3.11
N ILE A 7 22.52 2.03 4.28
CA ILE A 7 21.72 2.74 5.29
C ILE A 7 21.30 4.12 4.79
N GLU A 8 22.21 4.89 4.20
CA GLU A 8 21.90 6.20 3.61
C GLU A 8 20.86 6.06 2.48
N THR A 9 20.99 5.02 1.66
CA THR A 9 20.03 4.75 0.58
C THR A 9 18.64 4.45 1.13
N LEU A 10 18.53 3.57 2.13
CA LEU A 10 17.24 3.24 2.75
C LEU A 10 16.63 4.46 3.45
N HIS A 11 17.44 5.25 4.17
CA HIS A 11 16.99 6.47 4.81
C HIS A 11 16.39 7.44 3.79
N LYS A 12 17.09 7.66 2.67
CA LYS A 12 16.60 8.52 1.59
C LYS A 12 15.30 8.00 0.98
N CYS A 13 15.22 6.70 0.68
CA CYS A 13 14.00 6.12 0.14
C CYS A 13 12.80 6.27 1.08
N LEU A 14 13.02 6.17 2.40
CA LEU A 14 11.98 6.35 3.40
C LEU A 14 11.59 7.83 3.60
N SER A 15 12.56 8.75 3.48
CA SER A 15 12.29 10.19 3.58
C SER A 15 11.56 10.76 2.37
N ASP A 16 11.77 10.16 1.20
CA ASP A 16 11.23 10.64 -0.08
C ASP A 16 9.81 10.10 -0.38
N ILE A 17 9.11 9.59 0.64
CA ILE A 17 7.72 9.13 0.49
C ILE A 17 6.84 10.29 0.00
N SER A 18 6.05 10.03 -1.04
CA SER A 18 5.25 11.03 -1.74
C SER A 18 3.83 10.51 -1.96
N PHE A 19 2.86 11.39 -1.77
CA PHE A 19 1.45 11.12 -2.04
C PHE A 19 0.97 12.13 -3.07
N ARG A 20 0.36 11.64 -4.16
CA ARG A 20 -0.10 12.49 -5.25
C ARG A 20 -1.55 12.21 -5.61
N ASN A 21 -2.25 13.24 -6.07
CA ASN A 21 -3.58 13.09 -6.65
C ASN A 21 -3.50 12.55 -8.09
N ILE A 22 -4.66 12.40 -8.73
CA ILE A 22 -4.73 11.84 -10.10
C ILE A 22 -4.16 12.80 -11.15
N GLU A 23 -4.13 14.10 -10.84
CA GLU A 23 -3.49 15.15 -11.62
C GLU A 23 -1.96 15.17 -11.44
N GLY A 24 -1.43 14.39 -10.49
CA GLY A 24 -0.01 14.27 -10.20
C GLY A 24 0.54 15.34 -9.24
N GLU A 25 -0.31 16.15 -8.64
CA GLU A 25 0.04 17.17 -7.65
C GLU A 25 0.38 16.53 -6.30
N GLU A 26 1.41 17.07 -5.63
CA GLU A 26 1.85 16.59 -4.32
C GLU A 26 0.85 16.98 -3.23
N LEU A 27 0.37 16.00 -2.47
CA LEU A 27 -0.54 16.19 -1.34
C LEU A 27 0.21 16.41 -0.02
N GLY A 28 1.45 15.92 0.06
CA GLY A 28 2.21 15.81 1.31
C GLY A 28 1.80 14.57 2.12
N THR A 29 2.70 14.11 2.98
CA THR A 29 2.56 12.88 3.75
C THR A 29 1.35 12.86 4.67
N ASP A 30 1.17 13.89 5.50
CA ASP A 30 0.08 13.92 6.50
C ASP A 30 -1.30 13.92 5.84
N ASN A 31 -1.46 14.68 4.75
CA ASN A 31 -2.69 14.69 3.97
C ASN A 31 -2.89 13.36 3.25
N GLY A 32 -1.82 12.75 2.72
CA GLY A 32 -1.87 11.43 2.08
C GLY A 32 -2.37 10.34 3.02
N PHE A 33 -1.86 10.29 4.26
CA PHE A 33 -2.34 9.36 5.27
C PHE A 33 -3.77 9.66 5.72
N SER A 34 -4.13 10.94 5.86
CA SER A 34 -5.50 11.34 6.19
C SER A 34 -6.49 10.90 5.11
N GLU A 35 -6.12 11.07 3.83
CA GLU A 35 -6.93 10.63 2.69
C GLU A 35 -7.07 9.10 2.65
N TRP A 36 -5.97 8.38 2.90
CA TRP A 36 -6.01 6.91 3.03
C TRP A 36 -6.98 6.46 4.12
N LEU A 37 -6.96 7.10 5.29
CA LEU A 37 -7.88 6.81 6.38
C LEU A 37 -9.35 7.08 5.99
N ASN A 38 -9.63 8.24 5.39
CA ASN A 38 -10.99 8.61 4.98
C ASN A 38 -11.56 7.65 3.93
N ARG A 39 -10.75 7.25 2.94
CA ARG A 39 -11.15 6.28 1.90
C ARG A 39 -11.43 4.92 2.48
N THR A 40 -10.54 4.41 3.33
CA THR A 40 -10.71 3.08 3.94
C THR A 40 -11.94 3.02 4.86
N GLN A 41 -12.25 4.10 5.60
CA GLN A 41 -13.50 4.23 6.35
C GLN A 41 -14.73 4.19 5.44
N THR A 42 -14.69 4.92 4.32
CA THR A 42 -15.79 4.94 3.35
C THR A 42 -16.03 3.56 2.76
N ILE A 43 -14.97 2.86 2.36
CA ILE A 43 -15.04 1.48 1.84
C ILE A 43 -15.66 0.55 2.88
N ARG A 44 -15.23 0.66 4.14
CA ARG A 44 -15.79 -0.14 5.24
C ARG A 44 -17.28 0.08 5.40
N ASN A 45 -17.71 1.33 5.47
CA ASN A 45 -19.09 1.69 5.74
C ASN A 45 -20.02 1.32 4.58
N SER A 46 -19.50 1.36 3.35
CA SER A 46 -20.21 0.92 2.14
C SER A 46 -20.12 -0.59 1.90
N ASN A 47 -19.48 -1.34 2.80
CA ASN A 47 -19.22 -2.77 2.67
C ASN A 47 -18.53 -3.14 1.34
N ASN A 48 -17.64 -2.28 0.84
CA ASN A 48 -16.87 -2.54 -0.37
C ASN A 48 -15.64 -3.42 -0.07
N THR A 49 -14.96 -3.86 -1.13
CA THR A 49 -13.78 -4.73 -1.06
C THR A 49 -12.54 -3.98 -1.51
N ILE A 50 -11.43 -4.10 -0.78
CA ILE A 50 -10.10 -3.68 -1.25
C ILE A 50 -9.43 -4.89 -1.90
N PHE A 51 -9.00 -4.72 -3.15
CA PHE A 51 -8.20 -5.71 -3.86
C PHE A 51 -6.74 -5.30 -3.81
N LEU A 52 -5.87 -6.17 -3.31
CA LEU A 52 -4.43 -5.97 -3.25
C LEU A 52 -3.76 -6.91 -4.25
N VAL A 53 -2.84 -6.37 -5.03
CA VAL A 53 -2.18 -7.10 -6.13
C VAL A 53 -0.68 -6.98 -5.97
N GLY A 54 0.04 -8.08 -6.11
CA GLY A 54 1.50 -8.09 -6.09
C GLY A 54 2.08 -9.30 -6.79
N ASN A 55 3.29 -9.15 -7.34
CA ASN A 55 4.06 -10.24 -7.96
C ASN A 55 5.41 -10.45 -7.26
N GLY A 56 5.91 -11.70 -7.24
CA GLY A 56 7.18 -12.04 -6.61
C GLY A 56 7.27 -11.56 -5.15
N ALA A 57 8.30 -10.79 -4.80
CA ALA A 57 8.46 -10.25 -3.44
C ALA A 57 7.32 -9.30 -3.02
N SER A 58 6.72 -8.57 -3.95
CA SER A 58 5.57 -7.69 -3.66
C SER A 58 4.28 -8.46 -3.39
N ALA A 59 4.18 -9.72 -3.81
CA ALA A 59 3.06 -10.58 -3.51
C ALA A 59 2.94 -10.85 -2.00
N SER A 60 4.07 -11.11 -1.33
CA SER A 60 4.11 -11.25 0.13
C SER A 60 3.67 -9.97 0.83
N MET A 61 4.14 -8.80 0.37
CA MET A 61 3.73 -7.50 0.92
C MET A 61 2.22 -7.26 0.76
N ALA A 62 1.66 -7.54 -0.42
CA ALA A 62 0.23 -7.42 -0.68
C ALA A 62 -0.60 -8.34 0.23
N SER A 63 -0.13 -9.58 0.45
CA SER A 63 -0.79 -10.55 1.33
C SER A 63 -0.79 -10.11 2.79
N HIS A 64 0.36 -9.62 3.29
CA HIS A 64 0.45 -9.09 4.66
C HIS A 64 -0.44 -7.86 4.84
N MET A 65 -0.40 -6.91 3.89
CA MET A 65 -1.23 -5.71 3.95
C MET A 65 -2.74 -6.06 3.91
N ALA A 66 -3.13 -7.04 3.08
CA ALA A 66 -4.51 -7.53 3.05
C ALA A 66 -4.96 -8.05 4.41
N ALA A 67 -4.13 -8.88 5.04
CA ALA A 67 -4.41 -9.44 6.36
C ALA A 67 -4.53 -8.35 7.45
N ASP A 68 -3.67 -7.34 7.42
CA ASP A 68 -3.69 -6.25 8.40
C ASP A 68 -4.90 -5.34 8.22
N VAL A 69 -5.24 -4.99 6.98
CA VAL A 69 -6.44 -4.19 6.67
C VAL A 69 -7.73 -4.97 7.02
N ALA A 70 -7.76 -6.28 6.80
CA ALA A 70 -8.89 -7.11 7.18
C ALA A 70 -9.07 -7.20 8.70
N LYS A 71 -7.99 -7.45 9.45
CA LYS A 71 -8.05 -7.65 10.90
C LYS A 71 -8.25 -6.34 11.65
N ASN A 72 -7.43 -5.33 11.35
CA ASN A 72 -7.39 -4.07 12.09
C ASN A 72 -8.40 -3.07 11.54
N GLY A 73 -8.50 -2.97 10.21
CA GLY A 73 -9.44 -2.09 9.53
C GLY A 73 -10.87 -2.61 9.54
N ARG A 74 -11.07 -3.92 9.72
CA ARG A 74 -12.36 -4.62 9.54
C ARG A 74 -12.96 -4.38 8.16
N ILE A 75 -12.10 -4.31 7.15
CA ILE A 75 -12.47 -4.10 5.75
C ILE A 75 -12.34 -5.42 5.02
N ARG A 76 -13.30 -5.74 4.16
CA ARG A 76 -13.18 -6.91 3.30
C ARG A 76 -12.03 -6.71 2.31
N THR A 77 -11.07 -7.63 2.31
CA THR A 77 -9.93 -7.60 1.39
C THR A 77 -9.86 -8.88 0.55
N GLN A 78 -9.35 -8.76 -0.66
CA GLN A 78 -8.91 -9.90 -1.47
C GLN A 78 -7.50 -9.64 -1.98
N VAL A 79 -6.68 -10.68 -2.07
CA VAL A 79 -5.31 -10.56 -2.56
C VAL A 79 -5.12 -11.43 -3.79
N PHE A 80 -4.50 -10.85 -4.82
CA PHE A 80 -4.03 -11.56 -6.00
C PHE A 80 -2.50 -11.57 -5.97
N THR A 81 -1.94 -12.75 -5.72
CA THR A 81 -0.50 -12.97 -5.57
C THR A 81 0.09 -13.95 -6.58
N ASP A 82 -0.77 -14.69 -7.28
CA ASP A 82 -0.35 -15.70 -8.25
C ASP A 82 -0.14 -15.04 -9.62
N LEU A 83 1.06 -15.20 -10.18
CA LEU A 83 1.43 -14.66 -11.49
C LEU A 83 0.46 -15.13 -12.58
N SER A 84 0.01 -16.38 -12.49
CA SER A 84 -0.94 -16.97 -13.44
C SER A 84 -2.34 -16.36 -13.35
N LEU A 85 -2.71 -15.76 -12.22
CA LEU A 85 -4.00 -15.08 -12.06
C LEU A 85 -3.95 -13.59 -12.41
N ILE A 86 -2.75 -12.99 -12.51
CA ILE A 86 -2.57 -11.56 -12.82
C ILE A 86 -2.29 -11.34 -14.31
N THR A 87 -1.58 -12.26 -14.97
CA THR A 87 -1.09 -12.06 -16.36
C THR A 87 -1.63 -13.05 -17.38
N ALA A 88 -2.58 -13.93 -17.02
CA ALA A 88 -3.23 -14.82 -17.98
C ALA A 88 -4.32 -14.10 -18.79
#